data_AF-A0A2E8F2X0-F1
#
_entry.id   AF-A0A2E8F2X0-F1
#
_cell.length_a   1.000
_cell.length_b   1.000
_cell.length_c   1.000
_cell.angle_alpha   90.00
_cell.angle_beta   90.00
_cell.angle_gamma   90.00
#
_symmetry.space_group_name_H-M   'P 1'
#
loop_
_entity.id
_entity.type
_entity.pdbx_description
1 polymer ?
#
loop_
_entity_poly.entity_id
_entity_poly.type
_entity_poly.pdbx_seq_one_letter_code
_entity_poly.pdbx_strand_id
1 'polypeptide(L)' 'MATEPSFDRQAFLHLAKEAGLDIQNAHMDELFSYTQLVMNSLKSLHNYSVDGFEPDMAFSPPRD' A
#
# COMPACT_ATOMS: atom_id res chain seq x y z
N MET A 1 -9.60 17.69 -8.96
CA MET A 1 -8.43 17.18 -8.22
C MET A 1 -8.94 16.04 -7.36
N ALA A 2 -8.55 14.80 -7.63
CA ALA A 2 -8.92 13.70 -6.76
C ALA A 2 -8.25 13.93 -5.40
N THR A 3 -9.03 13.96 -4.33
CA THR A 3 -8.51 13.99 -2.97
C THR A 3 -7.70 12.72 -2.76
N GLU A 4 -6.41 12.83 -2.43
CA GLU A 4 -5.65 11.64 -2.05
C GLU A 4 -6.34 11.00 -0.84
N PRO A 5 -6.73 9.71 -0.92
CA PRO A 5 -7.31 9.04 0.22
C PRO A 5 -6.29 9.03 1.35
N SER A 6 -6.65 9.65 2.47
CA SER A 6 -5.83 9.65 3.67
C SER A 6 -5.68 8.22 4.17
N PHE A 7 -4.45 7.73 4.28
CA PHE A 7 -4.15 6.45 4.91
C PHE A 7 -4.22 6.60 6.44
N ASP A 8 -5.42 6.38 6.98
CA ASP A 8 -5.69 6.44 8.41
C ASP A 8 -5.63 5.05 9.08
N ARG A 9 -5.78 5.02 10.41
CA ARG A 9 -5.70 3.78 11.20
C ARG A 9 -6.81 2.79 10.85
N GLN A 10 -7.99 3.25 10.42
CA GLN A 10 -9.07 2.34 10.04
C GLN A 10 -8.76 1.65 8.71
N ALA A 11 -8.28 2.40 7.72
CA ALA A 11 -7.81 1.85 6.45
C ALA A 11 -6.67 0.85 6.65
N PHE A 12 -5.72 1.17 7.53
CA PHE A 12 -4.64 0.25 7.91
C PHE A 12 -5.17 -1.06 8.50
N LEU A 13 -6.04 -1.02 9.51
CA LEU A 13 -6.56 -2.23 10.15
C LEU A 13 -7.40 -3.07 9.19
N HIS A 14 -8.15 -2.43 8.28
CA HIS A 14 -8.88 -3.12 7.24
C HIS A 14 -7.93 -3.91 6.33
N LEU A 15 -6.90 -3.27 5.78
CA LEU A 15 -5.92 -3.92 4.91
C LEU A 15 -5.09 -4.99 5.63
N ALA A 16 -4.72 -4.75 6.89
CA ALA A 16 -4.03 -5.72 7.72
C ALA A 16 -4.87 -7.00 7.88
N LYS A 17 -6.18 -6.85 8.11
CA LYS A 17 -7.10 -7.99 8.17
C LYS A 17 -7.20 -8.74 6.85
N GLU A 18 -7.34 -8.03 5.72
CA GLU A 18 -7.37 -8.65 4.39
C GLU A 18 -6.07 -9.38 4.04
N ALA A 19 -4.93 -8.90 4.56
CA ALA A 19 -3.63 -9.57 4.47
C ALA A 19 -3.48 -10.77 5.43
N GLY A 20 -4.49 -11.08 6.25
CA GLY A 20 -4.49 -12.21 7.18
C GLY A 20 -3.78 -11.94 8.51
N LEU A 21 -3.54 -10.68 8.87
CA LEU A 21 -2.95 -10.32 10.16
C LEU A 21 -4.00 -10.31 11.28
N ASP A 22 -3.56 -10.70 12.48
CA ASP A 22 -4.36 -10.52 13.69
C ASP A 22 -4.35 -9.05 14.14
N ILE A 23 -5.45 -8.35 13.86
CA ILE A 23 -5.64 -6.94 14.18
C ILE A 23 -5.79 -6.66 15.68
N GLN A 24 -5.92 -7.69 16.52
CA GLN A 24 -5.96 -7.55 17.99
C GLN A 24 -4.56 -7.64 18.61
N ASN A 25 -3.53 -7.91 17.80
CA ASN A 25 -2.16 -8.00 18.28
C ASN A 25 -1.65 -6.65 18.82
N ALA A 26 -0.93 -6.68 19.95
CA ALA A 26 -0.39 -5.49 20.61
C ALA A 26 0.58 -4.69 19.74
N HIS A 27 1.20 -5.30 18.72
CA HIS A 27 2.15 -4.65 17.82
C HIS A 27 1.50 -3.89 16.65
N MET A 28 0.16 -3.86 16.55
CA MET A 28 -0.52 -3.16 15.44
C MET A 28 -0.22 -1.66 15.39
N ASP A 29 -0.04 -1.00 16.53
CA ASP A 29 0.28 0.43 16.56
C ASP A 29 1.72 0.72 16.09
N GLU A 30 2.66 -0.17 16.40
CA GLU A 30 4.04 -0.11 15.90
C GLU A 30 4.08 -0.34 14.38
N LEU A 31 3.37 -1.37 13.91
CA LEU A 31 3.25 -1.68 12.49
C LEU A 31 2.57 -0.54 11.71
N PHE A 32 1.54 0.09 12.27
CA PHE A 32 0.90 1.25 11.67
C PHE A 32 1.89 2.42 11.52
N SER A 33 2.63 2.73 12.58
CA SER A 33 3.63 3.81 12.58
C SER A 33 4.71 3.57 11.52
N TYR A 34 5.20 2.33 11.43
CA TYR A 34 6.17 1.95 10.40
C TYR A 34 5.59 2.08 8.98
N THR A 35 4.36 1.59 8.78
CA THR A 35 3.67 1.66 7.49
C THR A 35 3.47 3.12 7.03
N GLN A 36 3.12 4.03 7.95
CA GLN A 36 3.02 5.45 7.64
C GLN A 36 4.36 6.04 7.17
N LEU A 37 5.47 5.63 7.79
CA LEU A 37 6.82 6.07 7.38
C LEU A 37 7.16 5.57 5.97
N VAL A 38 6.88 4.29 5.67
CA VAL A 38 7.08 3.73 4.33
C VAL A 38 6.22 4.44 3.30
N MET A 39 4.92 4.62 3.55
CA MET A 39 4.00 5.32 2.64
C MET A 39 4.45 6.75 2.36
N ASN A 40 4.91 7.47 3.38
CA ASN A 40 5.45 8.81 3.20
C ASN A 40 6.73 8.83 2.35
N SER A 41 7.60 7.82 2.48
CA SER A 41 8.81 7.72 1.64
C SER A 41 8.48 7.51 0.15
N LEU A 42 7.37 6.81 -0.13
CA LEU A 42 6.90 6.51 -1.49
C LEU A 42 6.22 7.69 -2.17
N LYS A 43 5.83 8.75 -1.45
CA LYS A 43 5.22 9.95 -2.06
C LYS A 43 6.09 10.59 -3.14
N SER A 44 7.40 10.42 -3.05
CA SER A 44 8.35 10.87 -4.07
C SER A 44 8.10 10.23 -5.45
N LEU A 45 7.45 9.05 -5.51
CA LEU A 45 7.10 8.37 -6.76
C LEU A 45 6.09 9.14 -7.61
N HIS A 46 5.24 9.98 -7.00
CA HIS A 46 4.29 10.83 -7.74
C HIS A 46 4.98 11.85 -8.67
N ASN A 47 6.27 12.11 -8.47
CA ASN A 47 7.02 13.04 -9.30
C ASN A 47 7.58 12.40 -10.59
N TYR A 48 7.49 11.08 -10.74
CA TYR A 48 7.95 10.38 -11.93
C TYR A 48 6.81 10.29 -12.95
N SER A 49 7.06 10.74 -14.19
CA SER A 49 6.16 10.47 -15.30
C SER A 49 6.34 9.02 -15.75
N VAL A 50 5.22 8.33 -15.93
CA VAL A 50 5.14 6.98 -16.49
C VAL A 50 4.39 6.99 -17.84
N ASP A 51 4.22 8.17 -18.44
CA ASP A 51 3.49 8.32 -19.69
C ASP A 51 4.22 7.59 -20.83
N GLY A 52 3.50 6.73 -21.54
CA GLY A 52 4.06 5.93 -22.63
C GLY A 52 4.85 4.70 -22.19
N PHE A 53 4.92 4.40 -20.89
CA PHE A 53 5.51 3.16 -20.36
C PHE A 53 4.41 2.19 -19.93
N GLU A 54 4.37 1.01 -20.53
CA GLU A 54 3.51 -0.08 -20.06
C GLU A 54 4.13 -0.72 -18.81
N PRO A 55 3.35 -1.00 -17.75
CA PRO A 55 3.83 -1.79 -16.62
C PRO A 55 4.28 -3.17 -17.09
N ASP A 56 5.36 -3.69 -16.53
CA ASP A 56 5.76 -5.07 -16.79
C ASP A 56 4.69 -6.03 -16.22
N MET A 57 3.89 -6.61 -17.12
CA MET A 57 2.84 -7.58 -16.80
C MET A 57 3.43 -8.99 -16.65
N ALA A 58 4.50 -9.14 -15.88
CA ALA A 58 5.22 -10.41 -15.67
C ALA A 58 4.38 -11.51 -14.99
N PHE A 59 3.12 -11.23 -14.62
CA PHE A 59 2.19 -12.20 -14.05
C PHE A 59 1.18 -12.70 -15.09
N SER A 60 1.68 -13.34 -16.14
CA SER A 60 0.84 -14.20 -16.98
C SER A 60 0.98 -15.63 -16.46
N PRO A 61 -0.04 -16.23 -15.80
CA PRO A 61 0.02 -17.65 -15.47
C PRO A 61 0.21 -18.46 -16.76
N PRO A 62 0.96 -19.59 -16.73
CA PRO A 62 1.08 -20.46 -17.88
C PRO A 62 -0.31 -20.81 -18.41
N ARG A 63 -0.54 -20.61 -19.71
CA ARG A 63 -1.74 -21.14 -20.38
C ARG A 63 -1.43 -22.59 -20.72
N ASP A 64 -2.18 -23.51 -20.14
CA ASP A 64 -2.29 -24.90 -20.62
C ASP A 64 -2.87 -24.91 -22.06
#